data_AF-A0A4U5NIT0-F1
#
_entry.id   AF-A0A4U5NIT0-F1
#
_cell.length_a   1.000
_cell.length_b   1.000
_cell.length_c   1.000
_cell.angle_alpha   90.00
_cell.angle_beta   90.00
_cell.angle_gamma   90.00
#
_symmetry.space_group_name_H-M   'P 1'
#
loop_
_entity.id
_entity.type
_entity.pdbx_description
1 polymer ?
#
loop_
_entity_poly.entity_id
_entity_poly.type
_entity_poly.pdbx_seq_one_letter_code
_entity_poly.pdbx_strand_id
1 'polypeptide(L)'
;MSWKAIKQAAMFVGKNGYIFNFQSALPDESDINLLTDTYDLITKDRILVNNYIGVKGQGEYKCNGTNDDFAIVASLSEYTEGEVFAMDGADFQHILHTIPSFYSNGLVIRKKFDNCAAKPISIYFPVDSFTQTLQLTYFSDAPIITQQLYKPNGTPADKSIVNVLVADDNTGVYVTDVRKPCEEGWTDYQRNSSCMMLYPAASWFDAQAACDNANAYLADDLENQKNSALGDFAGADLWLGLNDNKVGKFVWDRGTNNTDFPLGTNHDYQPWDPNANLQDPKKRCVVRLQSDGKWHLDDCSSQKAFVCQKPKFSSINAPVNRVDDTATSLFAQPAFLEPYRIRFRSENGVSTFKRTSRKRAPPAAATSKPASRVSSKSTPASPPTNTPTNQTLRISPSPAPARTASSRI
;
A
#
# COMPACT_ATOMS: atom_id res chain seq x y z
N MET A 1 -4.66 -28.67 1.98
CA MET A 1 -5.36 -27.81 0.98
C MET A 1 -4.59 -26.51 0.66
N SER A 2 -4.01 -25.83 1.65
CA SER A 2 -3.25 -24.56 1.48
C SER A 2 -2.19 -24.61 0.35
N TRP A 3 -1.29 -25.60 0.36
CA TRP A 3 -0.22 -25.72 -0.64
C TRP A 3 -0.68 -25.88 -2.09
N LYS A 4 -1.81 -26.58 -2.32
CA LYS A 4 -2.39 -26.70 -3.67
C LYS A 4 -2.88 -25.33 -4.17
N ALA A 5 -3.49 -24.54 -3.30
CA ALA A 5 -3.94 -23.19 -3.61
C ALA A 5 -2.75 -22.26 -3.88
N ILE A 6 -1.67 -22.34 -3.08
CA ILE A 6 -0.45 -21.55 -3.30
C ILE A 6 0.19 -21.90 -4.65
N LYS A 7 0.36 -23.19 -4.98
CA LYS A 7 0.88 -23.63 -6.28
C LYS A 7 0.02 -23.11 -7.43
N GLN A 8 -1.30 -23.21 -7.29
CA GLN A 8 -2.24 -22.72 -8.29
C GLN A 8 -2.16 -21.20 -8.46
N ALA A 9 -2.10 -20.44 -7.37
CA ALA A 9 -1.91 -19.00 -7.41
C ALA A 9 -0.58 -18.63 -8.08
N ALA A 10 0.51 -19.35 -7.77
CA ALA A 10 1.81 -19.11 -8.39
C ALA A 10 1.78 -19.29 -9.92
N MET A 11 1.00 -20.24 -10.43
CA MET A 11 0.81 -20.42 -11.89
C MET A 11 0.06 -19.26 -12.54
N PHE A 12 -0.86 -18.60 -11.84
CA PHE A 12 -1.64 -17.48 -12.39
C PHE A 12 -0.94 -16.13 -12.25
N VAL A 13 -0.25 -15.91 -11.14
CA VAL A 13 0.37 -14.63 -10.78
C VAL A 13 1.55 -14.28 -11.69
N GLY A 14 2.32 -15.28 -12.11
CA GLY A 14 3.47 -15.10 -13.00
C GLY A 14 4.64 -14.34 -12.38
N LYS A 15 5.54 -13.85 -13.22
CA LYS A 15 6.86 -13.33 -12.81
C LYS A 15 6.78 -12.01 -12.00
N ASN A 16 7.48 -11.97 -10.87
CA ASN A 16 7.53 -10.89 -9.88
C ASN A 16 6.16 -10.52 -9.29
N GLY A 17 5.21 -11.44 -9.28
CA GLY A 17 3.91 -11.16 -8.67
C GLY A 17 3.87 -11.45 -7.18
N TYR A 18 2.68 -11.29 -6.60
CA TYR A 18 2.43 -11.35 -5.16
C TYR A 18 1.34 -12.39 -4.88
N ILE A 19 1.56 -13.22 -3.86
CA ILE A 19 0.54 -14.11 -3.32
C ILE A 19 0.20 -13.64 -1.92
N PHE A 20 -1.09 -13.45 -1.65
CA PHE A 20 -1.64 -13.19 -0.32
C PHE A 20 -2.48 -14.41 0.06
N ASN A 21 -1.91 -15.27 0.91
CA ASN A 21 -2.57 -16.49 1.35
C ASN A 21 -3.34 -16.22 2.64
N PHE A 22 -4.66 -16.43 2.62
CA PHE A 22 -5.52 -16.29 3.80
C PHE A 22 -5.88 -17.68 4.32
N GLN A 23 -5.44 -18.01 5.53
CA GLN A 23 -5.61 -19.33 6.11
C GLN A 23 -6.16 -19.28 7.53
N SER A 24 -7.17 -20.10 7.78
CA SER A 24 -7.81 -20.28 9.10
C SER A 24 -7.84 -21.75 9.54
N ALA A 25 -7.25 -22.63 8.73
CA ALA A 25 -7.14 -24.07 8.98
C ALA A 25 -5.67 -24.51 8.86
N LEU A 26 -5.35 -25.67 9.44
CA LEU A 26 -4.01 -26.24 9.41
C LEU A 26 -3.58 -26.54 7.97
N PRO A 27 -2.35 -26.16 7.58
CA PRO A 27 -1.79 -26.61 6.32
C PRO A 27 -1.53 -28.12 6.38
N ASP A 28 -1.58 -28.78 5.23
CA ASP A 28 -1.19 -30.18 5.10
C ASP A 28 0.20 -30.22 4.51
N GLU A 29 1.19 -30.53 5.34
CA GLU A 29 2.62 -30.48 5.00
C GLU A 29 3.21 -31.87 4.71
N SER A 30 2.37 -32.89 4.55
CA SER A 30 2.80 -34.28 4.33
C SER A 30 3.30 -34.57 2.91
N ASP A 31 2.84 -33.81 1.91
CA ASP A 31 3.14 -34.04 0.49
C ASP A 31 4.41 -33.29 0.05
N ILE A 32 5.57 -33.88 0.35
CA ILE A 32 6.90 -33.28 0.08
C ILE A 32 7.08 -32.89 -1.40
N ASN A 33 6.51 -33.66 -2.33
CA ASN A 33 6.60 -33.37 -3.76
C ASN A 33 5.85 -32.08 -4.10
N LEU A 34 4.63 -31.92 -3.57
CA LEU A 34 3.85 -30.70 -3.74
C LEU A 34 4.57 -29.48 -3.17
N LEU A 35 5.15 -29.59 -1.97
CA LEU A 35 5.90 -28.50 -1.37
C LEU A 35 7.09 -28.09 -2.25
N THR A 36 7.92 -29.06 -2.64
CA THR A 36 9.13 -28.82 -3.46
C THR A 36 8.78 -28.14 -4.80
N ASP A 37 7.79 -28.68 -5.52
CA ASP A 37 7.31 -28.09 -6.77
C ASP A 37 6.83 -26.64 -6.60
N THR A 38 6.19 -26.36 -5.47
CA THR A 38 5.65 -25.03 -5.17
C THR A 38 6.79 -24.04 -4.91
N TYR A 39 7.79 -24.43 -4.12
CA TYR A 39 8.99 -23.63 -3.87
C TYR A 39 9.77 -23.34 -5.16
N ASP A 40 9.94 -24.34 -6.03
CA ASP A 40 10.64 -24.18 -7.31
C ASP A 40 9.94 -23.18 -8.21
N LEU A 41 8.60 -23.25 -8.31
CA LEU A 41 7.80 -22.34 -9.11
C LEU A 41 7.89 -20.89 -8.58
N ILE A 42 7.71 -20.71 -7.27
CA ILE A 42 7.78 -19.40 -6.61
C ILE A 42 9.17 -18.78 -6.79
N THR A 43 10.23 -19.58 -6.63
CA THR A 43 11.62 -19.12 -6.77
C THR A 43 11.94 -18.72 -8.20
N LYS A 44 11.56 -19.57 -9.16
CA LYS A 44 11.75 -19.33 -10.59
C LYS A 44 11.13 -18.01 -11.03
N ASP A 45 9.90 -17.74 -10.58
CA ASP A 45 9.14 -16.56 -10.96
C ASP A 45 9.36 -15.37 -10.01
N ARG A 46 10.15 -15.52 -8.94
CA ARG A 46 10.44 -14.48 -7.94
C ARG A 46 9.17 -13.91 -7.31
N ILE A 47 8.26 -14.81 -6.94
CA ILE A 47 6.97 -14.45 -6.36
C ILE A 47 7.16 -14.14 -4.87
N LEU A 48 6.62 -13.02 -4.41
CA LEU A 48 6.59 -12.66 -2.99
C LEU A 48 5.33 -13.24 -2.34
N VAL A 49 5.48 -13.98 -1.24
CA VAL A 49 4.36 -14.64 -0.56
C VAL A 49 4.15 -14.05 0.83
N ASN A 50 2.96 -13.50 1.07
CA ASN A 50 2.51 -13.10 2.40
C ASN A 50 1.44 -14.07 2.89
N ASN A 51 1.52 -14.42 4.17
CA ASN A 51 0.57 -15.33 4.80
C ASN A 51 -0.20 -14.62 5.91
N TYR A 52 -1.51 -14.70 5.87
CA TYR A 52 -2.42 -14.22 6.89
C TYR A 52 -3.05 -15.42 7.59
N ILE A 53 -2.73 -15.59 8.87
CA ILE A 53 -3.15 -16.73 9.68
C ILE A 53 -4.17 -16.24 10.70
N GLY A 54 -5.36 -16.82 10.67
CA GLY A 54 -6.37 -16.59 11.68
C GLY A 54 -6.02 -17.32 12.98
N VAL A 55 -5.68 -16.58 14.03
CA VAL A 55 -5.35 -17.10 15.35
C VAL A 55 -6.42 -16.69 16.39
N LYS A 56 -6.26 -17.14 17.63
CA LYS A 56 -7.10 -16.75 18.79
C LYS A 56 -6.36 -15.80 19.74
N GLY A 57 -5.05 -15.72 19.62
CA GLY A 57 -4.16 -14.96 20.48
C GLY A 57 -2.72 -15.31 20.12
N GLN A 58 -1.77 -14.66 20.78
CA GLN A 58 -0.36 -14.89 20.53
C GLN A 58 0.04 -16.36 20.85
N GLY A 59 0.49 -17.09 19.82
CA GLY A 59 0.81 -18.52 19.93
C GLY A 59 -0.40 -19.45 20.09
N GLU A 60 -1.63 -18.92 20.07
CA GLU A 60 -2.86 -19.70 20.20
C GLU A 60 -3.59 -19.80 18.86
N TYR A 61 -3.57 -20.99 18.24
CA TYR A 61 -4.13 -21.17 16.90
C TYR A 61 -5.55 -21.75 16.92
N LYS A 62 -6.27 -21.55 15.81
CA LYS A 62 -7.52 -22.27 15.53
C LYS A 62 -7.21 -23.74 15.21
N CYS A 63 -8.20 -24.62 15.35
CA CYS A 63 -8.09 -26.05 15.05
C CYS A 63 -6.99 -26.80 15.85
N ASN A 64 -6.68 -26.38 17.08
CA ASN A 64 -5.61 -26.93 17.92
C ASN A 64 -4.22 -26.91 17.26
N GLY A 65 -3.98 -25.92 16.40
CA GLY A 65 -2.66 -25.73 15.79
C GLY A 65 -1.60 -25.21 16.75
N THR A 66 -0.36 -25.30 16.28
CA THR A 66 0.85 -24.83 16.94
C THR A 66 1.71 -24.03 15.96
N ASN A 67 2.75 -23.38 16.47
CA ASN A 67 3.75 -22.72 15.62
C ASN A 67 4.38 -23.71 14.62
N ASP A 68 4.59 -24.96 15.05
CA ASP A 68 5.24 -26.00 14.25
C ASP A 68 4.39 -26.37 13.03
N ASP A 69 3.06 -26.42 13.19
CA ASP A 69 2.14 -26.71 12.09
C ASP A 69 2.16 -25.65 10.98
N PHE A 70 2.61 -24.42 11.27
CA PHE A 70 2.72 -23.33 10.30
C PHE A 70 4.18 -23.01 9.93
N ALA A 71 5.15 -23.77 10.43
CA ALA A 71 6.57 -23.45 10.30
C ALA A 71 7.05 -23.40 8.83
N ILE A 72 6.60 -24.32 7.98
CA ILE A 72 7.06 -24.35 6.58
C ILE A 72 6.39 -23.22 5.77
N VAL A 73 5.11 -22.92 6.04
CA VAL A 73 4.42 -21.78 5.43
C VAL A 73 5.06 -20.44 5.87
N ALA A 74 5.45 -20.32 7.14
CA ALA A 74 6.16 -19.16 7.64
C ALA A 74 7.53 -19.00 6.97
N SER A 75 8.27 -20.12 6.84
CA SER A 75 9.57 -20.16 6.17
C SER A 75 9.49 -19.75 4.71
N LEU A 76 8.42 -20.13 3.99
CA LEU A 76 8.20 -19.69 2.60
C LEU A 76 8.05 -18.17 2.52
N SER A 77 7.31 -17.57 3.45
CA SER A 77 7.12 -16.11 3.49
C SER A 77 8.46 -15.43 3.69
N GLU A 78 9.24 -15.88 4.68
CA GLU A 78 10.56 -15.32 4.96
C GLU A 78 11.52 -15.48 3.76
N TYR A 79 11.54 -16.67 3.15
CA TYR A 79 12.36 -16.97 1.98
C TYR A 79 12.06 -16.03 0.80
N THR A 80 10.80 -15.65 0.62
CA THR A 80 10.37 -14.75 -0.45
C THR A 80 10.38 -13.27 -0.05
N GLU A 81 10.98 -12.94 1.10
CA GLU A 81 10.98 -11.61 1.73
C GLU A 81 9.58 -11.08 2.11
N GLY A 82 8.57 -11.93 2.09
CA GLY A 82 7.23 -11.64 2.57
C GLY A 82 7.10 -11.69 4.08
N GLU A 83 5.86 -11.62 4.54
CA GLU A 83 5.50 -11.51 5.96
C GLU A 83 4.41 -12.50 6.36
N VAL A 84 4.44 -12.88 7.63
CA VAL A 84 3.40 -13.68 8.28
C VAL A 84 2.63 -12.78 9.25
N PHE A 85 1.34 -12.68 9.03
CA PHE A 85 0.42 -11.90 9.84
C PHE A 85 -0.51 -12.87 10.57
N ALA A 86 -0.19 -13.17 11.83
CA ALA A 86 -1.10 -13.89 12.72
C ALA A 86 -2.05 -12.87 13.37
N MET A 87 -3.31 -12.84 12.96
CA MET A 87 -4.29 -11.85 13.43
C MET A 87 -5.52 -12.55 14.02
N ASP A 88 -6.17 -11.89 14.97
CA ASP A 88 -7.45 -12.34 15.51
C ASP A 88 -8.54 -12.33 14.43
N GLY A 89 -9.58 -13.13 14.64
CA GLY A 89 -10.72 -13.18 13.74
C GLY A 89 -11.40 -11.83 13.51
N ALA A 90 -11.45 -10.96 14.52
CA ALA A 90 -12.07 -9.64 14.40
C ALA A 90 -11.26 -8.69 13.49
N ASP A 91 -9.93 -8.79 13.51
CA ASP A 91 -9.03 -7.96 12.70
C ASP A 91 -8.84 -8.49 11.28
N PHE A 92 -9.21 -9.75 11.02
CA PHE A 92 -9.08 -10.37 9.70
C PHE A 92 -9.83 -9.60 8.58
N GLN A 93 -10.91 -8.88 8.93
CA GLN A 93 -11.65 -8.02 8.00
C GLN A 93 -10.81 -6.84 7.46
N HIS A 94 -9.75 -6.43 8.18
CA HIS A 94 -8.92 -5.29 7.83
C HIS A 94 -7.76 -5.65 6.91
N ILE A 95 -7.51 -6.93 6.65
CA ILE A 95 -6.40 -7.40 5.82
C ILE A 95 -6.46 -6.83 4.41
N LEU A 96 -7.65 -6.72 3.81
CA LEU A 96 -7.77 -6.16 2.46
C LEU A 96 -7.28 -4.71 2.37
N HIS A 97 -7.23 -3.98 3.48
CA HIS A 97 -6.68 -2.63 3.54
C HIS A 97 -5.15 -2.61 3.67
N THR A 98 -4.51 -3.70 4.11
CA THR A 98 -3.05 -3.80 4.21
C THR A 98 -2.39 -4.18 2.88
N ILE A 99 -3.13 -4.82 1.97
CA ILE A 99 -2.64 -5.32 0.67
C ILE A 99 -2.19 -4.22 -0.29
N PRO A 100 -2.90 -3.08 -0.46
CA PRO A 100 -2.53 -2.08 -1.47
C PRO A 100 -1.11 -1.53 -1.33
N SER A 101 -0.55 -1.50 -0.12
CA SER A 101 0.82 -1.04 0.13
C SER A 101 1.90 -2.07 -0.24
N PHE A 102 1.54 -3.31 -0.61
CA PHE A 102 2.49 -4.30 -1.10
C PHE A 102 2.77 -4.14 -2.60
N TYR A 103 1.95 -3.41 -3.34
CA TYR A 103 2.19 -3.18 -4.76
C TYR A 103 3.30 -2.14 -4.96
N SER A 104 4.33 -2.50 -5.75
CA SER A 104 5.49 -1.62 -6.03
C SER A 104 6.20 -1.14 -4.75
N ASN A 105 6.25 -2.01 -3.75
CA ASN A 105 6.85 -1.72 -2.45
C ASN A 105 8.35 -2.10 -2.42
N GLY A 106 9.01 -1.77 -1.32
CA GLY A 106 10.38 -2.20 -1.05
C GLY A 106 10.70 -2.05 0.44
N LEU A 107 11.45 -2.96 1.05
CA LEU A 107 11.83 -2.84 2.45
C LEU A 107 12.88 -1.74 2.64
N VAL A 108 12.69 -0.83 3.61
CA VAL A 108 13.75 0.15 3.93
C VAL A 108 14.50 -0.20 5.20
N ILE A 109 13.77 -0.60 6.23
CA ILE A 109 14.36 -0.91 7.52
C ILE A 109 13.55 -2.00 8.21
N ARG A 110 14.28 -2.97 8.76
CA ARG A 110 13.78 -4.04 9.62
C ARG A 110 14.69 -4.08 10.83
N LYS A 111 14.10 -4.02 12.03
CA LYS A 111 14.81 -4.04 13.31
C LYS A 111 14.09 -4.96 14.29
N LYS A 112 14.85 -5.68 15.11
CA LYS A 112 14.34 -6.45 16.24
C LYS A 112 14.86 -5.82 17.52
N PHE A 113 14.01 -5.75 18.54
CA PHE A 113 14.34 -5.23 19.86
C PHE A 113 13.87 -6.21 20.92
N ASP A 114 14.77 -6.59 21.82
CA ASP A 114 14.47 -7.59 22.86
C ASP A 114 13.88 -6.97 24.14
N ASN A 115 13.99 -5.66 24.34
CA ASN A 115 13.37 -4.94 25.47
C ASN A 115 12.82 -3.59 25.02
N CYS A 116 11.49 -3.52 24.90
CA CYS A 116 10.77 -2.33 24.45
C CYS A 116 10.07 -1.58 25.58
N ALA A 117 10.19 -2.05 26.83
CA ALA A 117 9.41 -1.56 27.96
C ALA A 117 10.12 -0.53 28.84
N ALA A 118 11.45 -0.65 28.96
CA ALA A 118 12.24 0.19 29.86
C ALA A 118 12.32 1.66 29.40
N LYS A 119 12.40 1.92 28.08
CA LYS A 119 12.47 3.27 27.51
C LYS A 119 11.77 3.32 26.15
N PRO A 120 11.15 4.46 25.77
CA PRO A 120 10.63 4.64 24.42
C PRO A 120 11.73 4.52 23.37
N ILE A 121 11.50 3.67 22.37
CA ILE A 121 12.39 3.46 21.23
C ILE A 121 12.06 4.49 20.17
N SER A 122 13.09 5.13 19.60
CA SER A 122 12.95 6.05 18.47
C SER A 122 13.70 5.51 17.26
N ILE A 123 13.02 5.45 16.12
CA ILE A 123 13.60 4.99 14.86
C ILE A 123 13.42 6.12 13.84
N TYR A 124 14.55 6.52 13.27
CA TYR A 124 14.61 7.50 12.19
C TYR A 124 14.75 6.77 10.87
N PHE A 125 14.01 7.20 9.86
CA PHE A 125 14.06 6.57 8.56
C PHE A 125 13.85 7.58 7.42
N PRO A 126 14.69 7.56 6.38
CA PRO A 126 14.57 8.47 5.26
C PRO A 126 13.44 8.04 4.33
N VAL A 127 12.75 8.99 3.74
CA VAL A 127 11.82 8.76 2.62
C VAL A 127 12.21 9.69 1.50
N ASP A 128 12.07 9.23 0.26
CA ASP A 128 12.28 10.10 -0.88
C ASP A 128 11.01 10.87 -1.25
N SER A 129 11.20 11.92 -2.04
CA SER A 129 10.13 12.81 -2.50
C SER A 129 9.01 12.11 -3.28
N PHE A 130 9.28 10.96 -3.90
CA PHE A 130 8.31 10.22 -4.70
C PHE A 130 7.54 9.16 -3.90
N THR A 131 7.91 8.91 -2.65
CA THR A 131 7.20 7.95 -1.81
C THR A 131 5.79 8.47 -1.56
N GLN A 132 4.78 7.73 -2.02
CA GLN A 132 3.37 8.14 -1.91
C GLN A 132 2.72 7.62 -0.63
N THR A 133 3.12 6.41 -0.21
CA THR A 133 2.61 5.71 0.97
C THR A 133 3.75 5.04 1.72
N LEU A 134 3.67 5.01 3.05
CA LEU A 134 4.52 4.21 3.93
C LEU A 134 3.65 3.22 4.67
N GLN A 135 4.12 1.98 4.83
CA GLN A 135 3.52 1.05 5.77
C GLN A 135 4.50 0.77 6.91
N LEU A 136 4.00 0.92 8.12
CA LEU A 136 4.69 0.63 9.37
C LEU A 136 4.03 -0.60 9.98
N THR A 137 4.80 -1.68 10.07
CA THR A 137 4.34 -2.97 10.58
C THR A 137 5.15 -3.32 11.83
N TYR A 138 4.45 -3.67 12.89
CA TYR A 138 5.04 -4.05 14.16
C TYR A 138 4.50 -5.42 14.57
N PHE A 139 5.38 -6.26 15.06
CA PHE A 139 5.06 -7.51 15.72
C PHE A 139 5.59 -7.41 17.15
N SER A 140 4.74 -7.54 18.15
CA SER A 140 5.12 -7.33 19.55
C SER A 140 4.54 -8.43 20.42
N ASP A 141 5.37 -9.00 21.29
CA ASP A 141 4.93 -10.00 22.26
C ASP A 141 4.24 -9.38 23.48
N ALA A 142 4.11 -8.05 23.50
CA ALA A 142 3.41 -7.28 24.51
C ALA A 142 2.71 -6.07 23.87
N PRO A 143 1.59 -5.60 24.44
CA PRO A 143 0.85 -4.47 23.89
C PRO A 143 1.69 -3.20 23.72
N ILE A 144 1.43 -2.46 22.64
CA ILE A 144 2.05 -1.15 22.40
C ILE A 144 1.31 -0.08 23.19
N ILE A 145 1.94 0.46 24.25
CA ILE A 145 1.36 1.51 25.11
C ILE A 145 1.28 2.84 24.38
N THR A 146 2.36 3.20 23.67
CA THR A 146 2.46 4.49 22.98
C THR A 146 3.08 4.30 21.61
N GLN A 147 2.50 4.96 20.60
CA GLN A 147 3.04 5.08 19.26
C GLN A 147 2.81 6.51 18.75
N GLN A 148 3.87 7.18 18.31
CA GLN A 148 3.79 8.50 17.70
C GLN A 148 4.75 8.59 16.52
N LEU A 149 4.19 8.86 15.34
CA LEU A 149 4.96 9.24 14.17
C LEU A 149 5.22 10.75 14.20
N TYR A 150 6.41 11.17 13.82
CA TYR A 150 6.80 12.56 13.66
C TYR A 150 7.19 12.81 12.21
N LYS A 151 6.67 13.89 11.66
CA LYS A 151 7.01 14.40 10.33
C LYS A 151 8.48 14.87 10.30
N PRO A 152 9.08 15.02 9.11
CA PRO A 152 10.46 15.49 8.97
C PRO A 152 10.74 16.84 9.65
N ASN A 153 9.74 17.71 9.74
CA ASN A 153 9.81 18.99 10.45
C ASN A 153 9.75 18.85 12.00
N GLY A 154 9.76 17.63 12.54
CA GLY A 154 9.73 17.34 13.97
C GLY A 154 8.36 17.42 14.64
N THR A 155 7.32 17.87 13.93
CA THR A 155 5.95 17.94 14.48
C THR A 155 5.29 16.55 14.49
N PRO A 156 4.42 16.24 15.46
CA PRO A 156 3.69 14.98 15.47
C PRO A 156 2.81 14.86 14.22
N ALA A 157 2.81 13.68 13.62
CA ALA A 157 1.84 13.29 12.61
C ALA A 157 0.50 13.01 13.28
N ASP A 158 -0.57 13.47 12.65
CA ASP A 158 -1.94 13.30 13.11
C ASP A 158 -2.74 12.40 12.14
N LYS A 159 -4.04 12.28 12.39
CA LYS A 159 -4.95 11.40 11.64
C LYS A 159 -5.17 11.81 10.18
N SER A 160 -4.74 13.01 9.74
CA SER A 160 -4.80 13.42 8.32
C SER A 160 -3.81 12.66 7.41
N ILE A 161 -2.76 12.11 8.00
CA ILE A 161 -1.72 11.38 7.26
C ILE A 161 -1.49 9.97 7.78
N VAL A 162 -1.87 9.66 9.02
CA VAL A 162 -1.70 8.33 9.63
C VAL A 162 -3.04 7.62 9.68
N ASN A 163 -3.15 6.42 9.09
CA ASN A 163 -4.26 5.52 9.40
C ASN A 163 -3.76 4.23 10.04
N VAL A 164 -4.39 3.89 11.15
CA VAL A 164 -4.23 2.58 11.77
C VAL A 164 -5.13 1.61 11.00
N LEU A 165 -4.53 0.63 10.34
CA LEU A 165 -5.23 -0.40 9.59
C LEU A 165 -5.54 -1.60 10.47
N VAL A 166 -4.58 -2.01 11.29
CA VAL A 166 -4.70 -3.12 12.23
C VAL A 166 -4.05 -2.69 13.55
N ALA A 167 -4.73 -2.94 14.66
CA ALA A 167 -4.22 -2.76 16.01
C ALA A 167 -4.75 -3.90 16.87
N ASP A 168 -4.08 -5.05 16.77
CA ASP A 168 -4.46 -6.28 17.45
C ASP A 168 -3.54 -6.50 18.65
N ASP A 169 -3.97 -6.04 19.82
CA ASP A 169 -3.23 -6.21 21.08
C ASP A 169 -3.18 -7.67 21.55
N ASN A 170 -4.08 -8.53 21.06
CA ASN A 170 -4.18 -9.93 21.45
C ASN A 170 -3.17 -10.82 20.71
N THR A 171 -2.88 -10.49 19.44
CA THR A 171 -1.87 -11.20 18.64
C THR A 171 -0.57 -10.44 18.50
N GLY A 172 -0.55 -9.16 18.88
CA GLY A 172 0.62 -8.31 18.81
C GLY A 172 0.92 -7.76 17.41
N VAL A 173 -0.07 -7.74 16.52
CA VAL A 173 0.08 -7.26 15.14
C VAL A 173 -0.46 -5.85 15.00
N TYR A 174 0.40 -4.95 14.55
CA TYR A 174 0.04 -3.56 14.28
C TYR A 174 0.45 -3.19 12.87
N VAL A 175 -0.50 -2.68 12.09
CA VAL A 175 -0.26 -2.21 10.73
C VAL A 175 -0.80 -0.80 10.62
N THR A 176 0.08 0.15 10.35
CA THR A 176 -0.25 1.56 10.14
C THR A 176 0.16 1.96 8.74
N ASP A 177 -0.73 2.60 8.00
CA ASP A 177 -0.36 3.29 6.78
C ASP A 177 -0.12 4.78 7.05
N VAL A 178 0.77 5.36 6.25
CA VAL A 178 1.03 6.79 6.24
C VAL A 178 0.95 7.25 4.80
N ARG A 179 0.10 8.24 4.53
CA ARG A 179 -0.13 8.77 3.18
C ARG A 179 0.16 10.26 3.20
N LYS A 180 0.54 10.83 2.06
CA LYS A 180 0.66 12.28 1.94
C LYS A 180 -0.68 12.96 2.30
N PRO A 181 -0.68 14.16 2.89
CA PRO A 181 -1.91 14.93 3.07
C PRO A 181 -2.49 15.30 1.70
N CYS A 182 -3.77 15.62 1.66
CA CYS A 182 -4.35 16.25 0.47
C CYS A 182 -3.68 17.59 0.16
N GLU A 183 -3.74 17.99 -1.11
CA GLU A 183 -3.31 19.32 -1.54
C GLU A 183 -4.17 20.41 -0.88
N GLU A 184 -3.66 21.64 -0.84
CA GLU A 184 -4.41 22.77 -0.27
C GLU A 184 -5.78 22.93 -0.94
N GLY A 185 -6.81 23.15 -0.12
CA GLY A 185 -8.21 23.24 -0.54
C GLY A 185 -8.93 21.89 -0.72
N TRP A 186 -8.20 20.77 -0.75
CA TRP A 186 -8.78 19.43 -0.82
C TRP A 186 -8.97 18.86 0.59
N THR A 187 -10.07 18.14 0.77
CA THR A 187 -10.46 17.51 2.03
C THR A 187 -10.24 16.01 1.98
N ASP A 188 -9.74 15.44 3.07
CA ASP A 188 -9.51 14.01 3.23
C ASP A 188 -10.83 13.20 3.23
N TYR A 189 -10.84 12.07 2.53
CA TYR A 189 -11.95 11.13 2.52
C TYR A 189 -11.50 9.67 2.69
N GLN A 190 -12.37 8.85 3.30
CA GLN A 190 -12.22 7.39 3.51
C GLN A 190 -10.82 6.97 4.00
N ARG A 191 -10.50 7.21 5.27
CA ARG A 191 -9.20 6.82 5.88
C ARG A 191 -8.01 7.28 5.02
N ASN A 192 -8.03 8.55 4.63
CA ASN A 192 -7.01 9.18 3.79
C ASN A 192 -6.77 8.45 2.44
N SER A 193 -7.78 7.79 1.88
CA SER A 193 -7.64 7.06 0.62
C SER A 193 -7.80 7.94 -0.61
N SER A 194 -8.65 8.96 -0.51
CA SER A 194 -8.86 9.95 -1.55
C SER A 194 -8.99 11.36 -0.97
N CYS A 195 -8.93 12.32 -1.86
CA CYS A 195 -9.14 13.74 -1.63
C CYS A 195 -10.41 14.16 -2.34
N MET A 196 -11.23 15.00 -1.71
CA MET A 196 -12.46 15.57 -2.26
C MET A 196 -12.43 17.09 -2.21
N MET A 197 -13.00 17.75 -3.21
CA MET A 197 -13.17 19.20 -3.26
C MET A 197 -14.53 19.54 -3.83
N LEU A 198 -15.25 20.44 -3.15
CA LEU A 198 -16.56 20.93 -3.57
C LEU A 198 -16.38 22.09 -4.54
N TYR A 199 -17.12 22.06 -5.64
CA TYR A 199 -17.17 23.12 -6.63
C TYR A 199 -18.59 23.68 -6.77
N PRO A 200 -18.72 24.97 -7.15
CA PRO A 200 -20.00 25.62 -7.38
C PRO A 200 -20.76 25.02 -8.57
N ALA A 201 -22.00 25.46 -8.76
CA ALA A 201 -22.89 24.85 -9.76
C ALA A 201 -22.38 25.00 -11.20
N ALA A 202 -22.44 23.92 -11.96
CA ALA A 202 -22.08 23.86 -13.38
C ALA A 202 -22.95 22.83 -14.12
N SER A 203 -22.88 22.81 -15.46
CA SER A 203 -23.40 21.68 -16.24
C SER A 203 -22.57 20.42 -15.92
N TRP A 204 -23.13 19.23 -16.15
CA TRP A 204 -22.40 17.99 -15.90
C TRP A 204 -21.10 17.91 -16.72
N PHE A 205 -21.13 18.37 -17.97
CA PHE A 205 -19.95 18.38 -18.84
C PHE A 205 -18.86 19.35 -18.36
N ASP A 206 -19.26 20.54 -17.92
CA ASP A 206 -18.32 21.52 -17.35
C ASP A 206 -17.76 21.04 -16.01
N ALA A 207 -18.59 20.36 -15.21
CA ALA A 207 -18.19 19.76 -13.94
C ALA A 207 -17.15 18.65 -14.15
N GLN A 208 -17.36 17.77 -15.13
CA GLN A 208 -16.38 16.75 -15.52
C GLN A 208 -15.06 17.41 -15.96
N ALA A 209 -15.12 18.39 -16.87
CA ALA A 209 -13.94 19.08 -17.36
C ALA A 209 -13.18 19.82 -16.24
N ALA A 210 -13.89 20.40 -15.27
CA ALA A 210 -13.29 21.02 -14.10
C ALA A 210 -12.55 20.01 -13.22
N CYS A 211 -13.13 18.83 -13.01
CA CYS A 211 -12.44 17.76 -12.27
C CYS A 211 -11.22 17.22 -13.02
N ASP A 212 -11.33 16.98 -14.33
CA ASP A 212 -10.21 16.55 -15.17
C ASP A 212 -9.05 17.56 -15.12
N ASN A 213 -9.35 18.86 -15.23
CA ASN A 213 -8.35 19.93 -15.13
C ASN A 213 -7.63 19.95 -13.75
N ALA A 214 -8.27 19.41 -12.72
CA ALA A 214 -7.70 19.29 -11.38
C ALA A 214 -6.99 17.94 -11.14
N ASN A 215 -6.75 17.15 -12.20
CA ASN A 215 -6.26 15.76 -12.15
C ASN A 215 -7.12 14.88 -11.25
N ALA A 216 -8.43 15.08 -11.33
CA ALA A 216 -9.47 14.42 -10.55
C ALA A 216 -10.60 13.96 -11.48
N TYR A 217 -11.68 13.45 -10.89
CA TYR A 217 -12.90 13.06 -11.60
C TYR A 217 -14.11 13.31 -10.71
N LEU A 218 -15.30 13.35 -11.29
CA LEU A 218 -16.53 13.52 -10.53
C LEU A 218 -16.69 12.38 -9.51
N ALA A 219 -17.22 12.72 -8.33
CA ALA A 219 -17.38 11.77 -7.25
C ALA A 219 -18.25 10.58 -7.64
N ASP A 220 -17.72 9.37 -7.40
CA ASP A 220 -18.54 8.16 -7.38
C ASP A 220 -19.32 8.04 -6.08
N ASP A 221 -20.40 7.27 -6.10
CA ASP A 221 -21.18 6.92 -4.93
C ASP A 221 -21.43 5.41 -4.95
N LEU A 222 -20.63 4.64 -4.22
CA LEU A 222 -20.61 3.17 -4.29
C LEU A 222 -21.00 2.50 -2.97
N GLU A 223 -21.22 3.29 -1.92
CA GLU A 223 -21.48 2.82 -0.56
C GLU A 223 -22.36 3.82 0.19
N ASN A 224 -23.25 3.34 1.05
CA ASN A 224 -24.13 4.19 1.85
C ASN A 224 -23.38 5.23 2.71
N GLN A 225 -22.21 4.86 3.22
CA GLN A 225 -21.35 5.77 3.97
C GLN A 225 -20.87 6.94 3.10
N LYS A 226 -20.57 6.68 1.83
CA LYS A 226 -20.14 7.70 0.87
C LYS A 226 -21.28 8.64 0.48
N ASN A 227 -22.45 8.09 0.22
CA ASN A 227 -23.63 8.90 -0.05
C ASN A 227 -23.93 9.89 1.08
N SER A 228 -23.86 9.42 2.33
CA SER A 228 -24.07 10.27 3.51
C SER A 228 -23.00 11.37 3.60
N ALA A 229 -21.72 10.98 3.44
CA ALA A 229 -20.61 11.92 3.48
C ALA A 229 -20.68 12.98 2.36
N LEU A 230 -21.10 12.62 1.14
CA LEU A 230 -21.31 13.57 0.04
C LEU A 230 -22.39 14.60 0.39
N GLY A 231 -23.47 14.18 1.03
CA GLY A 231 -24.54 15.07 1.49
C GLY A 231 -24.10 16.05 2.56
N ASP A 232 -23.37 15.56 3.58
CA ASP A 232 -22.83 16.40 4.64
C ASP A 232 -21.77 17.37 4.11
N PHE A 233 -20.95 16.91 3.15
CA PHE A 233 -19.85 17.69 2.58
C PHE A 233 -20.35 18.84 1.70
N ALA A 234 -21.42 18.65 0.94
CA ALA A 234 -21.92 19.67 0.01
C ALA A 234 -23.10 20.48 0.52
N GLY A 235 -24.01 19.88 1.28
CA GLY A 235 -25.26 20.52 1.70
C GLY A 235 -26.17 20.96 0.55
N ALA A 236 -26.01 20.38 -0.65
CA ALA A 236 -26.71 20.77 -1.87
C ALA A 236 -26.91 19.57 -2.80
N ASP A 237 -27.74 19.75 -3.83
CA ASP A 237 -27.85 18.78 -4.92
C ASP A 237 -26.52 18.68 -5.68
N LEU A 238 -26.05 17.45 -5.88
CA LEU A 238 -24.71 17.18 -6.38
C LEU A 238 -24.73 16.38 -7.67
N TRP A 239 -23.99 16.83 -8.68
CA TRP A 239 -23.60 15.95 -9.76
C TRP A 239 -22.73 14.79 -9.25
N LEU A 240 -23.09 13.59 -9.68
CA LEU A 240 -22.27 12.39 -9.53
C LEU A 240 -21.55 12.09 -10.85
N GLY A 241 -20.47 11.31 -10.78
CA GLY A 241 -19.75 10.85 -11.98
C GLY A 241 -20.55 9.86 -12.83
N LEU A 242 -21.66 9.33 -12.32
CA LEU A 242 -22.50 8.37 -13.04
C LEU A 242 -23.26 9.07 -14.19
N ASN A 243 -23.12 8.53 -15.39
CA ASN A 243 -23.75 9.05 -16.60
C ASN A 243 -23.92 7.93 -17.64
N ASP A 244 -24.77 8.15 -18.65
CA ASP A 244 -24.87 7.26 -19.80
C ASP A 244 -24.55 7.98 -21.13
N ASN A 245 -23.78 9.07 -21.09
CA ASN A 245 -23.49 9.93 -22.25
C ASN A 245 -22.91 9.16 -23.46
N LYS A 246 -22.08 8.14 -23.21
CA LYS A 246 -21.69 7.13 -24.19
C LYS A 246 -22.80 6.06 -24.30
N VAL A 247 -23.83 6.38 -25.10
CA VAL A 247 -25.09 5.62 -25.27
C VAL A 247 -24.97 4.11 -25.06
N GLY A 248 -25.78 3.57 -24.14
CA GLY A 248 -26.06 2.14 -24.04
C GLY A 248 -25.94 1.56 -22.63
N LYS A 249 -25.15 2.16 -21.73
CA LYS A 249 -24.99 1.74 -20.31
C LYS A 249 -24.54 2.90 -19.42
N PHE A 250 -24.99 2.91 -18.16
CA PHE A 250 -24.46 3.83 -17.15
C PHE A 250 -23.03 3.46 -16.76
N VAL A 251 -22.16 4.45 -16.72
CA VAL A 251 -20.74 4.33 -16.37
C VAL A 251 -20.35 5.45 -15.41
N TRP A 252 -19.47 5.14 -14.47
CA TRP A 252 -18.88 6.13 -13.58
C TRP A 252 -17.72 6.83 -14.27
N ASP A 253 -17.68 8.15 -14.14
CA ASP A 253 -16.49 8.93 -14.40
C ASP A 253 -15.33 8.46 -13.51
N ARG A 254 -14.20 8.16 -14.13
CA ARG A 254 -12.97 7.71 -13.48
C ARG A 254 -11.75 8.51 -13.97
N GLY A 255 -12.00 9.63 -14.65
CA GLY A 255 -10.99 10.51 -15.24
C GLY A 255 -10.53 10.06 -16.63
N THR A 256 -9.91 10.98 -17.35
CA THR A 256 -9.54 10.88 -18.77
C THR A 256 -8.67 9.68 -19.19
N ASN A 257 -7.94 9.05 -18.25
CA ASN A 257 -7.05 7.91 -18.52
C ASN A 257 -7.58 6.56 -18.02
N ASN A 258 -8.78 6.53 -17.43
CA ASN A 258 -9.29 5.36 -16.74
C ASN A 258 -10.50 4.79 -17.49
N THR A 259 -10.51 3.48 -17.68
CA THR A 259 -11.53 2.76 -18.44
C THR A 259 -12.93 2.98 -17.88
N ASP A 260 -13.95 2.89 -18.74
CA ASP A 260 -15.37 2.93 -18.36
C ASP A 260 -15.62 1.95 -17.19
N PHE A 261 -15.93 2.48 -15.99
CA PHE A 261 -16.30 1.67 -14.83
C PHE A 261 -17.82 1.54 -14.81
N PRO A 262 -18.38 0.42 -15.30
CA PRO A 262 -19.83 0.30 -15.46
C PRO A 262 -20.54 0.37 -14.11
N LEU A 263 -21.80 0.81 -14.14
CA LEU A 263 -22.69 0.62 -13.02
C LEU A 263 -22.72 -0.88 -12.64
N GLY A 264 -22.67 -1.13 -11.34
CA GLY A 264 -22.69 -2.48 -10.78
C GLY A 264 -23.96 -3.27 -11.11
N THR A 265 -24.00 -4.51 -10.65
CA THR A 265 -25.18 -5.38 -10.74
C THR A 265 -26.24 -4.98 -9.72
N ASN A 266 -27.44 -5.56 -9.81
CA ASN A 266 -28.58 -5.24 -8.93
C ASN A 266 -28.34 -5.48 -7.42
N HIS A 267 -27.23 -6.13 -7.05
CA HIS A 267 -26.83 -6.36 -5.66
C HIS A 267 -25.86 -5.29 -5.12
N ASP A 268 -25.37 -4.40 -5.99
CA ASP A 268 -24.49 -3.31 -5.59
C ASP A 268 -25.30 -2.12 -5.05
N TYR A 269 -24.64 -1.24 -4.30
CA TYR A 269 -25.27 -0.04 -3.75
C TYR A 269 -25.75 0.89 -4.88
N GLN A 270 -27.07 1.04 -5.02
CA GLN A 270 -27.71 1.84 -6.05
C GLN A 270 -28.98 2.51 -5.50
N PRO A 271 -28.85 3.61 -4.73
CA PRO A 271 -29.96 4.32 -4.07
C PRO A 271 -30.77 5.17 -5.07
N TRP A 272 -31.21 4.59 -6.18
CA TRP A 272 -32.08 5.26 -7.15
C TRP A 272 -33.40 5.71 -6.52
N ASP A 273 -33.92 6.83 -7.01
CA ASP A 273 -35.32 7.20 -6.78
C ASP A 273 -36.25 6.08 -7.28
N PRO A 274 -37.31 5.71 -6.51
CA PRO A 274 -38.23 4.67 -6.93
C PRO A 274 -38.94 4.93 -8.27
N ASN A 275 -39.00 6.19 -8.71
CA ASN A 275 -39.62 6.61 -9.97
C ASN A 275 -38.58 6.97 -11.04
N ALA A 276 -37.30 6.66 -10.84
CA ALA A 276 -36.25 6.93 -11.82
C ALA A 276 -36.49 6.14 -13.11
N ASN A 277 -36.71 6.85 -14.22
CA ASN A 277 -36.81 6.26 -15.54
C ASN A 277 -35.44 6.19 -16.22
N LEU A 278 -34.72 5.08 -16.04
CA LEU A 278 -33.38 4.86 -16.61
C LEU A 278 -33.33 4.79 -18.15
N GLN A 279 -34.48 4.86 -18.82
CA GLN A 279 -34.60 4.88 -20.28
C GLN A 279 -34.99 6.26 -20.82
N ASP A 280 -34.97 7.30 -19.97
CA ASP A 280 -35.27 8.67 -20.41
C ASP A 280 -34.17 9.20 -21.36
N PRO A 281 -34.50 9.52 -22.62
CA PRO A 281 -33.50 9.97 -23.58
C PRO A 281 -32.97 11.39 -23.32
N LYS A 282 -33.62 12.16 -22.44
CA LYS A 282 -33.26 13.55 -22.12
C LYS A 282 -32.47 13.69 -20.82
N LYS A 283 -32.65 12.75 -19.88
CA LYS A 283 -32.05 12.80 -18.55
C LYS A 283 -31.01 11.70 -18.39
N ARG A 284 -29.76 12.08 -18.64
CA ARG A 284 -28.64 11.16 -18.92
C ARG A 284 -27.49 11.28 -17.90
N CYS A 285 -27.61 12.25 -17.01
CA CYS A 285 -26.66 12.53 -15.94
C CYS A 285 -27.32 12.32 -14.59
N VAL A 286 -26.55 11.81 -13.63
CA VAL A 286 -27.06 11.44 -12.32
C VAL A 286 -26.73 12.53 -11.30
N VAL A 287 -27.76 12.97 -10.59
CA VAL A 287 -27.66 13.91 -9.47
C VAL A 287 -28.05 13.19 -8.18
N ARG A 288 -27.31 13.45 -7.10
CA ARG A 288 -27.74 13.13 -5.74
C ARG A 288 -28.52 14.31 -5.20
N LEU A 289 -29.81 14.14 -4.90
CA LEU A 289 -30.60 15.22 -4.30
C LEU A 289 -30.36 15.31 -2.80
N GLN A 290 -30.25 16.53 -2.29
CA GLN A 290 -30.03 16.76 -0.86
C GLN A 290 -31.27 16.40 -0.01
N SER A 291 -32.46 16.48 -0.61
CA SER A 291 -33.73 16.26 0.10
C SER A 291 -33.94 14.82 0.57
N ASP A 292 -33.46 13.85 -0.19
CA ASP A 292 -33.69 12.42 0.08
C ASP A 292 -32.41 11.57 0.05
N GLY A 293 -31.27 12.13 -0.37
CA GLY A 293 -30.01 11.42 -0.52
C GLY A 293 -29.99 10.41 -1.68
N LYS A 294 -31.01 10.37 -2.53
CA LYS A 294 -31.14 9.38 -3.61
C LYS A 294 -30.58 9.88 -4.93
N TRP A 295 -30.35 8.94 -5.84
CA TRP A 295 -29.94 9.22 -7.21
C TRP A 295 -31.16 9.50 -8.07
N HIS A 296 -31.12 10.63 -8.75
CA HIS A 296 -32.11 11.05 -9.73
C HIS A 296 -31.43 11.26 -11.07
N LEU A 297 -32.20 11.12 -12.15
CA LEU A 297 -31.76 11.52 -13.47
C LEU A 297 -32.18 12.96 -13.73
N ASP A 298 -31.25 13.74 -14.26
CA ASP A 298 -31.47 15.13 -14.63
C ASP A 298 -30.83 15.41 -16.01
N ASP A 299 -31.27 16.50 -16.63
CA ASP A 299 -30.69 17.02 -17.86
C ASP A 299 -29.24 17.43 -17.57
N CYS A 300 -28.29 16.91 -18.34
CA CYS A 300 -26.86 17.19 -18.16
C CYS A 300 -26.50 18.69 -18.27
N SER A 301 -27.38 19.50 -18.87
CA SER A 301 -27.22 20.96 -18.95
C SER A 301 -27.66 21.71 -17.69
N SER A 302 -28.39 21.05 -16.78
CA SER A 302 -28.80 21.61 -15.49
C SER A 302 -27.58 22.07 -14.68
N GLN A 303 -27.74 23.13 -13.89
CA GLN A 303 -26.67 23.66 -13.05
C GLN A 303 -26.78 23.03 -11.66
N LYS A 304 -25.81 22.19 -11.28
CA LYS A 304 -25.73 21.58 -9.94
C LYS A 304 -24.31 21.71 -9.41
N ALA A 305 -24.18 21.85 -8.09
CA ALA A 305 -22.88 21.75 -7.44
C ALA A 305 -22.29 20.37 -7.69
N PHE A 306 -20.98 20.23 -7.54
CA PHE A 306 -20.32 18.96 -7.82
C PHE A 306 -19.10 18.77 -6.93
N VAL A 307 -18.76 17.51 -6.70
CA VAL A 307 -17.56 17.16 -5.94
C VAL A 307 -16.60 16.46 -6.87
N CYS A 308 -15.40 17.02 -6.99
CA CYS A 308 -14.28 16.32 -7.61
C CYS A 308 -13.59 15.46 -6.56
N GLN A 309 -13.15 14.28 -6.96
CA GLN A 309 -12.34 13.40 -6.13
C GLN A 309 -11.12 12.88 -6.88
N LYS A 310 -10.04 12.62 -6.14
CA LYS A 310 -8.86 11.94 -6.67
C LYS A 310 -8.26 11.02 -5.61
N PRO A 311 -7.70 9.85 -6.01
CA PRO A 311 -6.98 9.02 -5.07
C PRO A 311 -5.76 9.77 -4.54
N LYS A 312 -5.40 9.55 -3.27
CA LYS A 312 -4.12 10.05 -2.73
C LYS A 312 -2.91 9.40 -3.40
N PHE A 313 -3.13 8.22 -3.97
CA PHE A 313 -2.15 7.52 -4.81
C PHE A 313 -2.36 7.90 -6.28
N SER A 314 -1.33 8.45 -6.91
CA SER A 314 -1.34 8.77 -8.34
C SER A 314 -0.47 7.77 -9.10
N SER A 315 -1.06 7.13 -10.12
CA SER A 315 -0.34 6.30 -11.09
C SER A 315 0.57 7.12 -12.00
N ILE A 316 0.35 8.44 -12.14
CA ILE A 316 1.23 9.36 -12.89
C ILE A 316 2.54 9.58 -12.12
N ASN A 317 2.49 9.51 -10.79
CA ASN A 317 3.67 9.52 -9.92
C ASN A 317 4.28 8.12 -9.75
N ALA A 318 3.89 7.14 -10.59
CA ALA A 318 4.64 5.90 -10.71
C ALA A 318 6.06 6.25 -11.16
N PRO A 319 7.10 5.90 -10.41
CA PRO A 319 8.41 6.37 -10.81
C PRO A 319 8.80 5.57 -12.07
N VAL A 320 9.33 6.24 -13.10
CA VAL A 320 9.73 5.63 -14.39
C VAL A 320 10.63 4.43 -14.11
N ASN A 321 10.16 3.21 -14.37
CA ASN A 321 10.88 1.98 -14.04
C ASN A 321 10.85 0.93 -15.16
N ARG A 322 10.23 1.22 -16.31
CA ARG A 322 10.40 0.42 -17.51
C ARG A 322 11.47 1.06 -18.37
N VAL A 323 12.44 0.24 -18.77
CA VAL A 323 13.41 0.55 -19.82
C VAL A 323 12.70 0.83 -21.16
N ASP A 324 11.43 0.42 -21.28
CA ASP A 324 10.61 0.55 -22.48
C ASP A 324 9.76 1.83 -22.54
N ASP A 325 9.68 2.61 -21.45
CA ASP A 325 8.95 3.87 -21.46
C ASP A 325 9.86 4.94 -22.09
N THR A 326 9.65 5.17 -23.39
CA THR A 326 10.44 6.13 -24.17
C THR A 326 10.46 7.50 -23.49
N ALA A 327 11.68 7.99 -23.31
CA ALA A 327 12.06 9.22 -22.65
C ALA A 327 11.23 10.45 -23.09
N THR A 328 10.32 10.92 -22.21
CA THR A 328 9.87 12.32 -22.24
C THR A 328 9.57 12.96 -20.88
N SER A 329 9.68 12.27 -19.73
CA SER A 329 9.62 12.96 -18.42
C SER A 329 11.03 13.27 -17.91
N LEU A 330 11.43 14.52 -18.07
CA LEU A 330 12.71 15.08 -17.64
C LEU A 330 13.00 14.84 -16.14
N PHE A 331 14.14 14.19 -15.88
CA PHE A 331 15.07 14.32 -14.76
C PHE A 331 14.63 15.11 -13.50
N ALA A 332 13.71 14.58 -12.69
CA ALA A 332 13.69 14.90 -11.27
C ALA A 332 14.50 13.83 -10.51
N GLN A 333 15.69 14.19 -10.00
CA GLN A 333 16.38 13.32 -9.05
C GLN A 333 15.58 13.29 -7.73
N PRO A 334 15.44 12.13 -7.06
CA PRO A 334 14.80 12.08 -5.75
C PRO A 334 15.56 12.95 -4.77
N ALA A 335 14.89 13.96 -4.21
CA ALA A 335 15.41 14.67 -3.05
C ALA A 335 15.28 13.73 -1.84
N PHE A 336 16.38 13.54 -1.12
CA PHE A 336 16.32 12.94 0.21
C PHE A 336 15.66 13.95 1.14
N LEU A 337 14.47 13.61 1.64
CA LEU A 337 13.82 14.41 2.66
C LEU A 337 14.45 14.11 4.02
N GLU A 338 14.37 15.08 4.93
CA GLU A 338 14.64 14.87 6.36
C GLU A 338 13.88 13.63 6.86
N PRO A 339 14.46 12.82 7.76
CA PRO A 339 13.89 11.53 8.11
C PRO A 339 12.63 11.69 8.95
N TYR A 340 11.63 10.86 8.66
CA TYR A 340 10.54 10.64 9.60
C TYR A 340 11.09 9.96 10.85
N ARG A 341 10.43 10.20 11.99
CA ARG A 341 10.76 9.55 13.26
C ARG A 341 9.53 8.88 13.83
N ILE A 342 9.59 7.57 14.06
CA ILE A 342 8.60 6.87 14.88
C ILE A 342 9.14 6.74 16.30
N ARG A 343 8.31 7.01 17.30
CA ARG A 343 8.60 6.77 18.71
C ARG A 343 7.54 5.85 19.28
N PHE A 344 7.93 4.76 19.91
CA PHE A 344 6.99 3.84 20.54
C PHE A 344 7.52 3.24 21.84
N ARG A 345 6.62 2.69 22.65
CA ARG A 345 6.91 1.98 23.90
C ARG A 345 5.90 0.85 24.07
N SER A 346 6.35 -0.34 24.44
CA SER A 346 5.50 -1.47 24.78
C SER A 346 5.39 -1.67 26.29
N GLU A 347 4.45 -2.50 26.73
CA GLU A 347 4.55 -3.19 28.02
C GLU A 347 5.66 -4.25 27.95
N ASN A 348 6.11 -4.80 29.10
CA ASN A 348 7.25 -5.72 29.20
C ASN A 348 7.26 -6.82 28.12
N GLY A 349 8.04 -6.63 27.03
CA GLY A 349 8.10 -7.56 25.90
C GLY A 349 9.07 -7.17 24.76
N VAL A 350 9.31 -8.12 23.87
CA VAL A 350 10.14 -8.05 22.64
C VAL A 350 9.27 -7.47 21.52
N SER A 351 9.77 -6.50 20.75
CA SER A 351 9.06 -5.98 19.56
C SER A 351 9.96 -5.98 18.33
N THR A 352 9.45 -6.50 17.23
CA THR A 352 10.07 -6.44 15.90
C THR A 352 9.40 -5.33 15.09
N PHE A 353 10.20 -4.36 14.65
CA PHE A 353 9.80 -3.23 13.82
C PHE A 353 10.15 -3.46 12.35
N LYS A 354 9.20 -3.30 11.45
CA LYS A 354 9.41 -3.39 10.00
C LYS A 354 8.77 -2.21 9.28
N ARG A 355 9.48 -1.62 8.32
CA ARG A 355 8.97 -0.57 7.42
C ARG A 355 9.26 -0.88 5.97
N THR A 356 8.25 -0.69 5.12
CA THR A 356 8.35 -0.82 3.66
C THR A 356 8.11 0.53 2.95
N SER A 357 9.07 0.97 2.13
CA SER A 357 8.98 1.87 0.93
C SER A 357 10.38 2.16 0.28
N ARG A 358 10.86 1.55 -0.82
CA ARG A 358 10.70 2.00 -2.22
C ARG A 358 11.53 1.08 -3.16
N LYS A 359 11.08 1.00 -4.42
CA LYS A 359 11.69 0.51 -5.68
C LYS A 359 12.95 -0.39 -5.65
N ARG A 360 12.76 -1.59 -6.19
CA ARG A 360 13.80 -2.45 -6.79
C ARG A 360 14.44 -1.76 -8.01
N ALA A 361 15.77 -1.63 -8.01
CA ALA A 361 16.55 -1.46 -9.24
C ALA A 361 16.65 -2.84 -9.95
N PRO A 362 16.61 -2.92 -11.29
CA PRO A 362 16.92 -4.16 -11.97
C PRO A 362 18.38 -4.57 -11.67
N PRO A 363 18.68 -5.88 -11.55
CA PRO A 363 20.07 -6.32 -11.52
C PRO A 363 20.73 -5.84 -12.81
N ALA A 364 21.93 -5.27 -12.69
CA ALA A 364 22.76 -4.95 -13.84
C ALA A 364 22.78 -6.18 -14.76
N ALA A 365 22.27 -6.02 -15.99
CA ALA A 365 22.51 -7.00 -17.03
C ALA A 365 24.02 -7.06 -17.19
N ALA A 366 24.62 -8.18 -16.79
CA ALA A 366 25.98 -8.52 -17.16
C ALA A 366 26.01 -8.56 -18.69
N THR A 367 26.44 -7.45 -19.29
CA THR A 367 26.83 -7.43 -20.70
C THR A 367 28.16 -8.17 -20.79
N SER A 368 28.10 -9.48 -20.96
CA SER A 368 29.22 -10.24 -21.51
C SER A 368 28.85 -10.72 -22.91
N LYS A 369 29.47 -10.09 -23.91
CA LYS A 369 29.61 -10.58 -25.28
C LYS A 369 31.05 -10.27 -25.71
N PRO A 370 31.63 -11.02 -26.65
CA PRO A 370 32.05 -12.40 -26.54
C PRO A 370 33.58 -12.53 -26.66
N ALA A 371 34.05 -13.78 -26.52
CA ALA A 371 35.43 -14.25 -26.51
C ALA A 371 36.42 -13.61 -27.49
N SER A 372 37.62 -13.30 -26.97
CA SER A 372 38.88 -13.40 -27.70
C SER A 372 39.82 -14.36 -26.98
N ARG A 373 40.20 -15.40 -27.71
CA ARG A 373 41.01 -16.56 -27.36
C ARG A 373 42.49 -16.21 -27.31
N VAL A 374 43.18 -16.45 -26.19
CA VAL A 374 44.61 -16.83 -26.17
C VAL A 374 44.86 -17.84 -25.05
N SER A 375 45.59 -18.89 -25.41
CA SER A 375 46.00 -20.08 -24.65
C SER A 375 47.09 -19.80 -23.61
N SER A 376 47.06 -20.45 -22.43
CA SER A 376 47.97 -21.57 -22.13
C SER A 376 48.14 -21.90 -20.61
N LYS A 377 48.15 -23.22 -20.35
CA LYS A 377 48.86 -24.01 -19.31
C LYS A 377 48.38 -24.07 -17.83
N SER A 378 47.85 -25.26 -17.51
CA SER A 378 48.05 -26.17 -16.35
C SER A 378 49.13 -25.78 -15.31
N THR A 379 49.03 -26.06 -13.99
CA THR A 379 48.70 -27.31 -13.23
C THR A 379 48.66 -26.97 -11.69
N PRO A 380 48.34 -27.90 -10.74
CA PRO A 380 47.60 -27.63 -9.50
C PRO A 380 48.39 -27.74 -8.18
N ALA A 381 47.80 -27.31 -7.05
CA ALA A 381 48.08 -27.83 -5.71
C ALA A 381 46.94 -27.54 -4.70
N SER A 382 46.65 -28.51 -3.84
CA SER A 382 45.55 -28.56 -2.86
C SER A 382 45.98 -28.10 -1.42
N PRO A 383 45.20 -28.32 -0.33
CA PRO A 383 44.87 -27.37 0.77
C PRO A 383 45.75 -27.66 2.03
N PRO A 384 45.43 -27.35 3.33
CA PRO A 384 44.24 -26.77 3.99
C PRO A 384 44.54 -25.77 5.14
N THR A 385 43.51 -25.19 5.77
CA THR A 385 43.20 -25.26 7.23
C THR A 385 42.20 -24.18 7.70
N ASN A 386 41.15 -24.63 8.39
CA ASN A 386 40.14 -23.86 9.10
C ASN A 386 40.51 -23.73 10.59
N THR A 387 40.45 -22.53 11.17
CA THR A 387 39.82 -22.24 12.49
C THR A 387 39.76 -20.72 12.72
N PRO A 388 38.83 -20.22 13.56
CA PRO A 388 38.18 -18.92 13.38
C PRO A 388 38.90 -17.82 14.15
N THR A 389 39.01 -16.63 13.56
CA THR A 389 39.50 -15.44 14.27
C THR A 389 38.43 -14.36 14.28
N ASN A 390 37.99 -13.99 15.50
CA ASN A 390 37.32 -12.73 15.80
C ASN A 390 38.01 -11.57 15.09
N GLN A 391 37.28 -10.79 14.29
CA GLN A 391 37.74 -9.47 13.87
C GLN A 391 36.69 -8.40 14.17
N THR A 392 36.93 -7.74 15.30
CA THR A 392 36.55 -6.38 15.60
C THR A 392 37.20 -5.46 14.55
N LEU A 393 36.41 -4.78 13.71
CA LEU A 393 36.96 -3.76 12.82
C LEU A 393 36.59 -2.36 13.33
N ARG A 394 37.65 -1.65 13.74
CA ARG A 394 37.67 -0.22 14.06
C ARG A 394 37.46 0.58 12.78
N ILE A 395 36.68 1.66 12.85
CA ILE A 395 36.83 2.81 11.95
C ILE A 395 37.04 4.05 12.82
N SER A 396 38.21 4.65 12.63
CA SER A 396 38.67 5.89 13.27
C SER A 396 37.87 7.12 12.77
N PRO A 397 37.72 8.17 13.58
CA PRO A 397 37.00 9.39 13.21
C PRO A 397 37.96 10.46 12.68
N SER A 398 37.56 11.22 11.66
CA SER A 398 38.02 12.62 11.45
C SER A 398 37.33 13.30 10.25
N PRO A 399 37.31 14.64 10.14
CA PRO A 399 37.43 15.66 11.19
C PRO A 399 36.26 16.67 11.18
N ALA A 400 36.11 17.38 12.30
CA ALA A 400 35.26 18.56 12.43
C ALA A 400 35.78 19.75 11.58
N PRO A 401 34.91 20.65 11.09
CA PRO A 401 35.35 21.89 10.49
C PRO A 401 35.67 22.95 11.55
N ALA A 402 36.80 23.63 11.33
CA ALA A 402 37.34 24.70 12.14
C ALA A 402 36.48 25.98 12.09
N ARG A 403 36.58 26.75 13.18
CA ARG A 403 35.87 27.99 13.47
C ARG A 403 36.90 29.12 13.49
N THR A 404 36.72 30.15 12.65
CA THR A 404 37.29 31.52 12.72
C THR A 404 36.68 32.33 11.57
N ALA A 405 36.45 33.65 11.58
CA ALA A 405 36.29 34.71 12.56
C ALA A 405 35.80 35.94 11.76
N SER A 406 35.31 36.96 12.47
CA SER A 406 34.64 38.19 12.01
C SER A 406 35.45 39.17 11.12
N SER A 407 34.76 39.89 10.22
CA SER A 407 34.90 41.36 10.00
C SER A 407 33.60 41.91 9.38
N ARG A 408 32.83 42.81 10.04
CA ARG A 408 32.65 44.26 9.69
C ARG A 408 32.96 44.56 8.21
N ILE A 409 32.10 45.18 7.40
CA ILE A 409 31.11 46.27 7.57
C ILE A 409 29.83 45.91 6.81
#